data_AF-A2EQB7-F1
#
_entry.id   AF-A2EQB7-F1
#
_cell.length_a   1.000
_cell.length_b   1.000
_cell.length_c   1.000
_cell.angle_alpha   90.00
_cell.angle_beta   90.00
_cell.angle_gamma   90.00
#
_symmetry.space_group_name_H-M   'P 1'
#
loop_
_entity.id
_entity.type
_entity.pdbx_description
1 polymer ?
#
loop_
_entity_poly.entity_id
_entity_poly.type
_entity_poly.pdbx_seq_one_letter_code
_entity_poly.pdbx_strand_id
1 'polypeptide(L)'
;MFAPQVFYQNGYRAPYSYSYNQPMMPIAPQAPPTPPKIPSLTIELPTYTYVPTKQVIIPFDKKLSHNGMFNSMDEAMSFLSKHCIKYHGQFTRQLARVYSKLCYVLDLVNGTYCPMNDLSKKDFNAAFLKFSKMN
;
A
#
# COMPACT_ATOMS: atom_id res chain seq x y z
N MET A 1 -53.17 19.66 60.86
CA MET A 1 -52.20 19.11 61.85
C MET A 1 -52.65 17.70 62.17
N PHE A 2 -51.80 16.70 62.44
CA PHE A 2 -50.42 16.39 62.00
C PHE A 2 -50.26 14.86 62.25
N ALA A 3 -49.26 14.20 61.68
CA ALA A 3 -49.02 12.76 61.90
C ALA A 3 -48.69 12.45 63.37
N PRO A 4 -48.80 11.16 63.78
CA PRO A 4 -47.55 10.50 64.19
C PRO A 4 -47.43 9.04 63.71
N GLN A 5 -46.25 8.46 63.94
CA GLN A 5 -45.97 7.03 63.83
C GLN A 5 -46.19 6.36 65.24
N VAL A 6 -45.74 5.16 65.64
CA VAL A 6 -44.66 4.26 65.19
C VAL A 6 -44.88 2.82 65.72
N PHE A 7 -44.02 1.89 65.26
CA PHE A 7 -43.56 0.65 65.95
C PHE A 7 -44.54 -0.50 66.31
N TYR A 8 -44.52 -1.55 65.47
CA TYR A 8 -44.14 -2.96 65.74
C TYR A 8 -44.82 -3.89 66.79
N GLN A 9 -44.93 -5.15 66.33
CA GLN A 9 -44.87 -6.48 67.00
C GLN A 9 -46.14 -7.22 67.52
N ASN A 10 -46.30 -8.40 66.89
CA ASN A 10 -46.58 -9.74 67.46
C ASN A 10 -47.92 -10.06 68.15
N GLY A 11 -48.65 -11.05 67.60
CA GLY A 11 -49.71 -11.75 68.35
C GLY A 11 -50.56 -12.77 67.58
N TYR A 12 -50.15 -14.05 67.63
CA TYR A 12 -51.01 -15.26 67.56
C TYR A 12 -51.59 -15.74 66.21
N ARG A 13 -51.69 -17.08 66.12
CA ARG A 13 -52.01 -17.89 64.92
C ARG A 13 -53.50 -18.22 64.82
N ALA A 14 -53.99 -18.45 63.61
CA ALA A 14 -55.06 -19.40 63.30
C ALA A 14 -54.54 -20.48 62.34
N PRO A 15 -54.93 -21.77 62.49
CA PRO A 15 -54.45 -22.84 61.61
C PRO A 15 -55.34 -23.00 60.38
N TYR A 16 -54.77 -22.81 59.19
CA TYR A 16 -55.39 -23.28 57.95
C TYR A 16 -54.96 -24.73 57.69
N SER A 17 -55.93 -25.63 57.57
CA SER A 17 -55.70 -27.03 57.22
C SER A 17 -55.31 -27.15 55.75
N TYR A 18 -54.17 -27.80 55.48
CA TYR A 18 -53.76 -28.13 54.12
C TYR A 18 -54.49 -29.37 53.63
N SER A 19 -55.37 -29.20 52.64
CA SER A 19 -55.90 -30.34 51.86
C SER A 19 -54.86 -30.75 50.82
N TYR A 20 -54.05 -31.77 51.15
CA TYR A 20 -53.21 -32.44 50.17
C TYR A 20 -54.07 -33.32 49.28
N ASN A 21 -54.29 -32.89 48.03
CA ASN A 21 -54.44 -33.76 46.85
C ASN A 21 -54.53 -32.91 45.57
N GLN A 22 -53.38 -32.70 44.92
CA GLN A 22 -53.28 -32.29 43.52
C GLN A 22 -52.33 -33.29 42.84
N PRO A 23 -52.78 -34.07 41.85
CA PRO A 23 -51.89 -34.99 41.14
C PRO A 23 -50.89 -34.18 40.32
N MET A 24 -49.60 -34.34 40.59
CA MET A 24 -48.56 -33.64 39.83
C MET A 24 -48.44 -34.20 38.42
N MET A 25 -48.61 -33.33 37.42
CA MET A 25 -48.26 -33.67 36.04
C MET A 25 -46.72 -33.66 35.86
N PRO A 26 -46.15 -34.59 35.08
CA PRO A 26 -44.71 -34.62 34.84
C PRO A 26 -44.27 -33.38 34.05
N ILE A 27 -43.32 -32.62 34.61
CA ILE A 27 -42.68 -31.50 33.94
C ILE A 27 -41.71 -32.06 32.89
N ALA A 28 -42.05 -31.94 31.61
CA ALA A 28 -41.14 -32.27 30.53
C ALA A 28 -39.94 -31.31 30.52
N PRO A 29 -38.69 -31.77 30.33
CA PRO A 29 -37.53 -30.89 30.22
C PRO A 29 -37.67 -29.96 29.02
N GLN A 30 -37.80 -28.66 29.25
CA GLN A 30 -37.73 -27.66 28.19
C GLN A 30 -36.27 -27.50 27.76
N ALA A 31 -35.99 -27.67 26.46
CA ALA A 31 -34.67 -27.41 25.91
C ALA A 31 -34.30 -25.92 26.05
N PRO A 32 -33.03 -25.57 26.34
CA PRO A 32 -32.63 -24.19 26.53
C PRO A 32 -32.83 -23.36 25.24
N PRO A 33 -33.28 -22.10 25.35
CA PRO A 33 -33.51 -21.26 24.18
C PRO A 33 -32.19 -21.01 23.43
N THR A 34 -32.19 -21.28 22.13
CA THR A 34 -31.01 -21.05 21.28
C THR A 34 -30.68 -19.55 21.22
N PRO A 35 -29.41 -19.15 21.39
CA PRO A 35 -29.03 -17.74 21.38
C PRO A 35 -29.28 -17.09 19.99
N PRO A 36 -29.65 -15.80 19.95
CA PRO A 36 -29.94 -15.11 18.70
C PRO A 36 -28.69 -15.02 17.80
N LYS A 37 -28.87 -15.36 16.53
CA LYS A 37 -27.79 -15.42 15.53
C LYS A 37 -27.36 -14.00 15.13
N ILE A 38 -26.22 -13.56 15.66
CA ILE A 38 -25.62 -12.25 15.35
C ILE A 38 -25.22 -12.22 13.86
N PRO A 39 -25.60 -11.19 13.08
CA PRO A 39 -25.13 -11.05 11.70
C PRO A 39 -23.63 -10.73 11.67
N SER A 40 -22.85 -11.60 11.03
CA SER A 40 -21.41 -11.38 10.81
C SER A 40 -21.19 -10.32 9.73
N LEU A 41 -20.53 -9.22 10.09
CA LEU A 41 -20.19 -8.15 9.15
C LEU A 41 -18.97 -8.55 8.29
N THR A 42 -19.22 -9.15 7.13
CA THR A 42 -18.16 -9.50 6.16
C THR A 42 -17.69 -8.25 5.41
N ILE A 43 -16.53 -7.71 5.79
CA ILE A 43 -15.87 -6.62 5.06
C ILE A 43 -14.83 -7.22 4.12
N GLU A 44 -15.09 -7.18 2.82
CA GLU A 44 -14.12 -7.54 1.79
C GLU A 44 -13.15 -6.37 1.56
N LEU A 45 -11.95 -6.47 2.12
CA LEU A 45 -10.87 -5.53 1.88
C LEU A 45 -10.13 -5.92 0.59
N PRO A 46 -9.97 -5.01 -0.40
CA PRO A 46 -9.26 -5.33 -1.64
C PRO A 46 -7.78 -5.60 -1.36
N THR A 47 -7.35 -6.84 -1.61
CA THR A 47 -5.99 -7.30 -1.36
C THR A 47 -5.03 -6.84 -2.45
N TYR A 48 -4.26 -5.78 -2.18
CA TYR A 48 -3.24 -5.28 -3.11
C TYR A 48 -1.91 -6.01 -2.92
N THR A 49 -1.52 -6.82 -3.90
CA THR A 49 -0.17 -7.41 -4.00
C THR A 49 0.82 -6.38 -4.56
N TYR A 50 1.69 -5.85 -3.71
CA TYR A 50 2.75 -4.93 -4.13
C TYR A 50 3.93 -5.71 -4.73
N VAL A 51 4.24 -5.47 -6.01
CA VAL A 51 5.40 -6.07 -6.71
C VAL A 51 6.49 -5.00 -6.90
N PRO A 52 7.57 -5.01 -6.10
CA PRO A 52 8.68 -4.07 -6.27
C PRO A 52 9.50 -4.41 -7.52
N THR A 53 9.28 -3.68 -8.61
CA THR A 53 10.10 -3.78 -9.83
C THR A 53 11.48 -3.14 -9.62
N LYS A 54 12.43 -3.92 -9.11
CA LYS A 54 13.84 -3.52 -9.02
C LYS A 54 14.43 -3.38 -10.42
N GLN A 55 14.61 -2.15 -10.88
CA GLN A 55 15.27 -1.86 -12.15
C GLN A 55 16.74 -2.27 -12.06
N VAL A 56 17.14 -3.25 -12.89
CA VAL A 56 18.51 -3.74 -12.98
C VAL A 56 19.33 -2.75 -13.79
N ILE A 57 20.43 -2.25 -13.24
CA ILE A 57 21.33 -1.34 -13.96
C ILE A 57 22.43 -2.17 -14.62
N ILE A 58 22.41 -2.24 -15.94
CA ILE A 58 23.44 -2.93 -16.73
C ILE A 58 24.51 -1.91 -17.15
N PRO A 59 25.78 -2.05 -16.70
CA PRO A 59 26.82 -1.04 -16.93
C PRO A 59 27.13 -0.83 -18.41
N PHE A 60 27.62 0.36 -18.76
CA PHE A 60 28.03 0.67 -20.12
C PHE A 60 29.30 -0.09 -20.51
N ASP A 61 29.39 -0.49 -21.78
CA ASP A 61 30.65 -0.94 -22.36
C ASP A 61 31.59 0.26 -22.53
N LYS A 62 32.63 0.30 -21.70
CA LYS A 62 33.64 1.37 -21.65
C LYS A 62 34.27 1.68 -23.01
N LYS A 63 34.42 0.68 -23.89
CA LYS A 63 35.01 0.83 -25.22
C LYS A 63 34.08 1.56 -26.19
N LEU A 64 32.77 1.39 -26.03
CA LEU A 64 31.75 1.98 -26.91
C LEU A 64 31.26 3.34 -26.39
N SER A 65 31.36 3.59 -25.08
CA SER A 65 30.87 4.83 -24.45
C SER A 65 31.97 5.85 -24.13
N HIS A 66 33.23 5.60 -24.50
CA HIS A 66 34.39 6.39 -24.07
C HIS A 66 34.43 6.63 -22.54
N ASN A 67 34.29 5.56 -21.75
CA ASN A 67 34.07 5.60 -20.29
C ASN A 67 32.83 6.41 -19.83
N GLY A 68 31.82 6.58 -20.68
CA GLY A 68 30.62 7.37 -20.40
C GLY A 68 30.77 8.86 -20.71
N MET A 69 31.83 9.27 -21.43
CA MET A 69 32.07 10.66 -21.83
C MET A 69 31.57 10.88 -23.27
N PHE A 70 30.78 11.92 -23.47
CA PHE A 70 30.16 12.26 -24.76
C PHE A 70 30.39 13.74 -25.09
N ASN A 71 30.50 14.06 -26.39
CA ASN A 71 30.76 15.44 -26.83
C ASN A 71 29.49 16.29 -26.85
N SER A 72 28.31 15.66 -26.86
CA SER A 72 27.01 16.35 -26.85
C SER A 72 25.93 15.55 -26.11
N MET A 73 24.89 16.25 -25.64
CA MET A 73 23.74 15.59 -25.02
C MET A 73 23.00 14.66 -26.00
N ASP A 74 22.93 15.03 -27.28
CA ASP A 74 22.29 14.22 -28.32
C ASP A 74 23.05 12.91 -28.59
N GLU A 75 24.38 12.95 -28.59
CA GLU A 75 25.23 11.76 -28.70
C GLU A 75 25.01 10.84 -27.48
N ALA A 76 25.04 11.39 -26.26
CA ALA A 76 24.77 10.65 -25.03
C ALA A 76 23.37 10.01 -25.05
N MET A 77 22.34 10.76 -25.44
CA MET A 77 20.95 10.28 -25.49
C MET A 77 20.73 9.22 -26.61
N SER A 78 21.45 9.35 -27.74
CA SER A 78 21.47 8.34 -28.79
C SER A 78 22.10 7.03 -28.30
N PHE A 79 23.24 7.10 -27.59
CA PHE A 79 23.86 5.92 -26.97
C PHE A 79 22.94 5.29 -25.91
N LEU A 80 22.36 6.12 -25.03
CA LEU A 80 21.42 5.70 -23.98
C LEU A 80 20.21 4.95 -24.55
N SER A 81 19.59 5.45 -25.63
CA SER A 81 18.43 4.79 -26.25
C SER A 81 18.80 3.41 -26.79
N LYS A 82 19.90 3.29 -27.55
CA LYS A 82 20.42 2.02 -28.07
C LYS A 82 20.77 1.02 -26.95
N HIS A 83 21.42 1.49 -25.88
CA HIS A 83 21.76 0.65 -24.72
C HIS A 83 20.50 0.14 -24.01
N CYS A 84 19.53 1.02 -23.76
CA CYS A 84 18.26 0.63 -23.12
C CYS A 84 17.49 -0.38 -23.99
N ILE A 85 17.40 -0.17 -25.30
CA ILE A 85 16.71 -1.09 -26.21
C ILE A 85 17.42 -2.45 -26.25
N LYS A 86 18.76 -2.47 -26.38
CA LYS A 86 19.56 -3.70 -26.44
C LYS A 86 19.44 -4.58 -25.18
N TYR A 87 19.38 -3.97 -24.00
CA TYR A 87 19.47 -4.69 -22.72
C TYR A 87 18.16 -4.78 -21.94
N HIS A 88 17.20 -3.88 -22.17
CA HIS A 88 15.90 -3.85 -21.48
C HIS A 88 14.71 -4.01 -22.42
N GLY A 89 14.92 -4.02 -23.74
CA GLY A 89 13.86 -4.10 -24.75
C GLY A 89 13.02 -2.82 -24.89
N GLN A 90 13.27 -1.79 -24.08
CA GLN A 90 12.48 -0.56 -24.04
C GLN A 90 13.33 0.64 -23.59
N PHE A 91 13.01 1.83 -24.12
CA PHE A 91 13.62 3.09 -23.71
C PHE A 91 12.62 3.94 -22.91
N THR A 92 12.66 3.83 -21.58
CA THR A 92 11.77 4.59 -20.68
C THR A 92 12.49 5.79 -20.07
N ARG A 93 11.73 6.84 -19.72
CA ARG A 93 12.28 8.04 -19.06
C ARG A 93 12.97 7.71 -17.73
N GLN A 94 12.52 6.68 -17.02
CA GLN A 94 13.11 6.26 -15.75
C GLN A 94 14.48 5.60 -15.98
N LEU A 95 14.60 4.68 -16.95
CA LEU A 95 15.88 4.10 -17.35
C LEU A 95 16.85 5.20 -17.82
N ALA A 96 16.40 6.11 -18.69
CA ALA A 96 17.21 7.23 -19.17
C ALA A 96 17.77 8.09 -18.02
N ARG A 97 16.97 8.37 -16.97
CA ARG A 97 17.40 9.12 -15.77
C ARG A 97 18.34 8.35 -14.83
N VAL A 98 18.21 7.02 -14.78
CA VAL A 98 19.10 6.18 -13.99
C VAL A 98 20.47 6.12 -14.68
N TYR A 99 20.46 5.94 -16.00
CA TYR A 99 21.67 5.87 -16.81
C TYR A 99 22.36 7.21 -17.04
N SER A 100 21.65 8.35 -17.07
CA SER A 100 22.27 9.68 -17.19
C SER A 100 23.19 10.04 -16.02
N LYS A 101 23.08 9.35 -14.88
CA LYS A 101 24.04 9.49 -13.77
C LYS A 101 25.42 8.89 -14.07
N LEU A 102 25.52 8.05 -15.12
CA LEU A 102 26.74 7.41 -15.60
C LEU A 102 27.28 8.08 -16.87
N CYS A 103 26.62 9.14 -17.35
CA CYS A 103 27.00 9.91 -18.53
C CYS A 103 27.58 11.25 -18.12
N TYR A 104 28.66 11.64 -18.78
CA TYR A 104 29.25 12.98 -18.73
C TYR A 104 29.19 13.58 -20.13
N VAL A 105 28.85 14.86 -20.22
CA VAL A 105 28.76 15.63 -21.47
C VAL A 105 29.77 16.76 -21.41
N LEU A 106 30.52 16.96 -22.49
CA LEU A 106 31.44 18.08 -22.62
C LEU A 106 30.67 19.41 -22.64
N ASP A 107 30.94 20.28 -21.66
CA ASP A 107 30.53 21.68 -21.70
C ASP A 107 31.54 22.49 -22.51
N LEU A 108 31.13 22.92 -23.70
CA LEU A 108 31.95 23.70 -24.62
C LEU A 108 32.33 25.09 -24.07
N VAL A 109 31.59 25.62 -23.09
CA VAL A 109 31.89 26.94 -22.48
C VAL A 109 33.03 26.84 -21.49
N ASN A 110 33.05 25.77 -20.68
CA ASN A 110 34.01 25.57 -19.61
C ASN A 110 35.17 24.62 -19.97
N GLY A 111 35.06 23.88 -21.08
CA GLY A 111 36.02 22.85 -21.49
C GLY A 111 36.03 21.61 -20.59
N THR A 112 35.02 21.46 -19.73
CA THR A 112 34.94 20.42 -18.70
C THR A 112 33.81 19.43 -18.97
N TYR A 113 33.98 18.19 -18.49
CA TYR A 113 32.94 17.18 -18.55
C TYR A 113 31.97 17.31 -17.37
N CYS A 114 30.75 17.74 -17.65
CA CYS A 114 29.68 17.89 -16.66
C CYS A 114 28.79 16.63 -16.65
N PRO A 115 28.36 16.12 -15.48
CA PRO A 115 27.48 14.96 -15.41
C PRO A 115 26.12 15.29 -16.04
N MET A 116 25.58 14.37 -16.86
CA MET A 116 24.35 14.59 -17.63
C MET A 116 23.11 14.84 -16.74
N ASN A 117 23.19 14.43 -15.47
CA ASN A 117 22.17 14.66 -14.44
C ASN A 117 21.99 16.14 -14.05
N ASP A 118 23.01 16.98 -14.23
CA ASP A 118 22.99 18.37 -13.75
C ASP A 118 22.51 19.36 -14.83
N LEU A 119 22.31 18.89 -16.07
CA LEU A 119 21.69 19.68 -17.14
C LEU A 119 20.18 19.89 -16.90
N SER A 120 19.63 20.92 -17.55
CA SER A 120 18.27 21.34 -17.25
C SER A 120 17.25 20.25 -17.58
N LYS A 121 16.23 20.14 -16.70
CA LYS A 121 15.12 19.19 -16.88
C LYS A 121 14.35 19.42 -18.20
N LYS A 122 14.45 20.62 -18.80
CA LYS A 122 13.84 20.93 -20.10
C LYS A 122 14.62 20.25 -21.23
N ASP A 123 15.94 20.44 -21.24
CA ASP A 123 16.82 19.93 -22.31
C ASP A 123 16.87 18.41 -22.30
N PHE A 124 16.98 17.80 -21.11
CA PHE A 124 16.87 16.35 -20.96
C PHE A 124 15.55 15.81 -21.50
N ASN A 125 14.42 16.48 -21.23
CA ASN A 125 13.11 16.05 -21.74
C ASN A 125 12.99 16.25 -23.25
N ALA A 126 13.56 17.32 -23.81
CA ALA A 126 13.58 17.57 -25.25
C ALA A 126 14.39 16.49 -25.99
N ALA A 127 15.61 16.19 -25.52
CA ALA A 127 16.44 15.11 -26.04
C ALA A 127 15.75 13.74 -25.87
N PHE A 128 15.15 13.46 -24.71
CA PHE A 128 14.40 12.22 -24.49
C PHE A 128 13.25 12.07 -25.49
N LEU A 129 12.45 13.12 -25.70
CA LEU A 129 11.32 13.09 -26.66
C LEU A 129 11.77 12.95 -28.11
N LYS A 130 12.96 13.46 -28.47
CA LYS A 130 13.57 13.30 -29.79
C LYS A 130 13.91 11.82 -30.06
N PHE A 131 14.65 11.17 -29.17
CA PHE A 131 15.09 9.78 -29.35
C PHE A 131 14.01 8.73 -29.01
N SER A 132 13.03 9.07 -28.17
CA SER A 132 11.85 8.22 -27.88
C SER A 132 10.84 8.14 -29.04
N LYS A 133 10.99 8.95 -30.09
CA LYS A 133 10.16 8.92 -31.31
C LYS A 133 10.88 8.33 -32.53
N MET A 134 12.18 8.08 -32.42
CA MET A 134 13.01 7.52 -33.51
C MET A 134 13.17 5.99 -33.42
N ASN A 135 12.62 5.37 -32.37
CA ASN A 135 12.59 3.92 -32.12
C ASN A 135 11.14 3.50 -31.88
#